data_AF-H2XP10-F1
#
_entry.id   AF-H2XP10-F1
#
_cell.length_a   1.000
_cell.length_b   1.000
_cell.length_c   1.000
_cell.angle_alpha   90.00
_cell.angle_beta   90.00
_cell.angle_gamma   90.00
#
_symmetry.space_group_name_H-M   'P 1'
#
loop_
_entity.id
_entity.type
_entity.pdbx_description
1 polymer ?
#
loop_
_entity_poly.entity_id
_entity_poly.type
_entity_poly.pdbx_seq_one_letter_code
_entity_poly.pdbx_strand_id
1 'polypeptide(L)' 'MADTAILEPLVCKKISQGQITCIDFMWDSVVTTCQDGFIQLWKRPNSIQSPLSEGSKPSGTVV' A
#
# COMPACT_ATOMS: atom_id res chain seq x y z
N MET A 1 14.91 1.30 33.46
CA MET A 1 13.76 0.39 33.28
C MET A 1 12.71 1.21 32.56
N ALA A 2 12.14 0.75 31.45
CA ALA A 2 11.40 1.65 30.56
C ALA A 2 10.10 2.15 31.21
N ASP A 3 10.02 3.44 31.51
CA ASP A 3 8.86 4.12 32.10
C ASP A 3 7.72 4.33 31.07
N THR A 4 7.74 3.64 29.94
CA THR A 4 6.79 3.80 28.84
C THR A 4 6.57 2.47 28.12
N ALA A 5 5.31 2.18 27.77
CA ALA A 5 4.94 0.98 27.04
C ALA A 5 5.45 1.00 25.59
N ILE A 6 5.95 -0.14 25.12
CA ILE A 6 6.33 -0.34 23.72
C ILE A 6 5.15 -1.03 23.01
N LEU A 7 4.70 -0.45 21.90
CA LEU A 7 3.64 -1.03 21.07
C LEU A 7 4.25 -1.91 19.97
N GLU A 8 3.74 -3.13 19.84
CA GLU A 8 4.07 -3.99 18.70
C GLU A 8 3.27 -3.56 17.45
N PRO A 9 3.89 -3.56 16.25
CA PRO A 9 3.19 -3.20 15.03
C PRO A 9 2.17 -4.28 14.66
N LEU A 10 0.94 -3.88 14.35
CA LEU A 10 -0.08 -4.80 13.84
C LEU A 10 0.32 -5.44 12.50
N VAL A 11 1.02 -4.68 11.65
CA VAL A 11 1.54 -5.13 10.36
C VAL A 11 2.93 -4.51 10.15
N CYS A 12 3.90 -5.34 9.78
CA CYS A 12 5.22 -4.90 9.35
C CYS A 12 5.53 -5.56 8.00
N LYS A 13 5.25 -4.85 6.90
CA LYS A 13 5.45 -5.34 5.52
C LYS A 13 6.30 -4.37 4.72
N LYS A 14 7.23 -4.90 3.92
CA LYS A 14 7.93 -4.11 2.91
C LYS A 14 6.97 -3.78 1.77
N ILE A 15 6.75 -2.50 1.52
CA ILE A 15 5.80 -2.04 0.50
C ILE A 15 6.42 -1.25 -0.65
N SER A 16 7.69 -0.83 -0.53
CA SER A 16 8.44 -0.20 -1.61
C SER A 16 9.90 -0.65 -1.58
N GLN A 17 10.62 -0.46 -2.68
CA GLN A 17 12.06 -0.67 -2.76
C GLN A 17 12.81 0.55 -2.20
N GLY A 18 12.44 1.75 -2.64
CA GLY A 18 12.95 3.01 -2.09
C GLY A 18 12.33 3.42 -0.75
N GLN A 19 12.87 4.47 -0.15
CA GLN A 19 12.33 5.03 1.09
C GLN A 19 10.94 5.63 0.83
N ILE A 20 9.97 5.28 1.69
CA ILE A 20 8.65 5.88 1.69
C ILE A 20 8.79 7.32 2.20
N THR A 21 8.29 8.28 1.43
CA THR A 21 8.38 9.72 1.74
C THR A 21 7.05 10.33 2.12
N CYS A 22 5.94 9.71 1.72
CA CYS A 22 4.60 10.15 2.09
C CYS A 22 3.68 8.97 2.37
N ILE A 23 2.76 9.17 3.31
CA ILE A 23 1.61 8.29 3.58
C ILE A 23 0.38 9.17 3.84
N ASP A 24 -0.64 9.01 3.00
CA ASP A 24 -1.87 9.77 3.07
C ASP A 24 -3.06 8.83 3.31
N PHE A 25 -3.82 9.09 4.38
CA PHE A 25 -5.04 8.35 4.68
C PHE A 25 -6.24 9.06 4.08
N MET A 26 -6.87 8.41 3.11
CA MET A 26 -8.11 8.87 2.49
C MET A 26 -9.30 8.07 3.03
N TRP A 27 -10.51 8.52 2.65
CA TRP A 27 -11.76 7.90 3.08
C TRP A 27 -11.79 6.40 2.74
N ASP A 28 -11.41 6.04 1.53
CA ASP A 28 -11.56 4.70 0.98
C ASP A 28 -10.23 3.97 0.72
N SER A 29 -9.12 4.64 0.97
CA SER A 29 -7.80 4.19 0.56
C SER A 29 -6.69 4.79 1.41
N VAL A 30 -5.48 4.25 1.22
CA VAL A 30 -4.23 4.82 1.70
C VAL A 30 -3.33 5.02 0.49
N VAL A 31 -2.69 6.17 0.36
CA VAL A 31 -1.72 6.45 -0.70
C VAL A 31 -0.33 6.48 -0.08
N THR A 32 0.63 5.81 -0.70
CA THR A 32 2.05 5.89 -0.30
C THR A 32 2.89 6.29 -1.48
N THR A 33 3.88 7.16 -1.27
CA THR A 33 4.87 7.53 -2.29
C THR A 33 6.28 7.18 -1.81
N CYS A 34 7.18 6.88 -2.75
CA CYS A 34 8.60 6.66 -2.45
C CYS A 34 9.52 7.60 -3.23
N GLN A 35 10.78 7.67 -2.81
CA GLN A 35 11.83 8.48 -3.46
C GLN A 35 12.03 8.15 -4.95
N ASP A 36 11.71 6.92 -5.35
CA ASP A 36 11.83 6.48 -6.75
C ASP A 36 10.70 7.04 -7.64
N GLY A 37 9.76 7.81 -7.08
CA GLY A 37 8.68 8.48 -7.81
C GLY A 37 7.45 7.62 -8.05
N PHE A 38 7.36 6.43 -7.44
CA PHE A 38 6.15 5.60 -7.53
C PHE A 38 5.08 6.03 -6.52
N ILE A 39 3.82 5.98 -6.97
CA ILE A 39 2.63 6.20 -6.15
C ILE A 39 1.87 4.86 -6.06
N GLN A 40 1.61 4.40 -4.84
CA GLN A 40 0.88 3.16 -4.58
C GLN A 40 -0.42 3.47 -3.84
N LEU A 41 -1.54 2.99 -4.39
CA LEU A 41 -2.88 3.15 -3.85
C LEU A 41 -3.35 1.84 -3.21
N TRP A 42 -3.67 1.88 -1.92
CA TRP A 42 -4.12 0.74 -1.13
C TRP A 42 -5.61 0.92 -0.82
N LYS A 43 -6.48 0.17 -1.48
CA LYS A 43 -7.92 0.23 -1.21
C LYS A 43 -8.25 -0.41 0.14
N ARG A 44 -9.15 0.21 0.89
CA ARG A 44 -9.72 -0.41 2.11
C ARG A 44 -10.59 -1.61 1.71
N PRO A 45 -10.63 -2.69 2.50
CA PRO A 45 -11.42 -3.88 2.20
C PRO A 45 -12.92 -3.60 1.94
N ASN A 46 -13.46 -2.57 2.59
CA ASN A 46 -14.88 -2.21 2.51
C ASN A 46 -15.17 -1.07 1.52
N SER A 47 -14.17 -0.57 0.77
CA SER A 47 -14.44 0.36 -0.32
C SER A 47 -15.13 -0.43 -1.42
N ILE A 48 -16.41 -0.14 -1.65
CA ILE A 48 -17.24 -0.80 -2.66
C ILE A 48 -16.44 -0.86 -3.95
N GLN A 49 -16.14 -2.08 -4.41
CA GLN A 49 -15.56 -2.26 -5.74
C GLN A 49 -16.55 -1.68 -6.73
N SER A 50 -16.29 -0.50 -7.27
CA SER A 50 -16.87 -0.14 -8.56
C SER A 50 -16.44 -1.27 -9.52
N PRO A 51 -17.36 -1.95 -10.22
CA PRO A 51 -17.07 -3.16 -11.01
C PRO A 51 -16.20 -2.93 -12.27
N LEU A 52 -15.32 -1.92 -12.28
CA LEU A 52 -14.36 -1.64 -13.34
C LEU A 52 -12.96 -2.12 -12.94
N SER A 53 -12.77 -3.43 -12.78
CA SER A 53 -11.47 -4.10 -13.05
C SER A 53 -11.61 -5.63 -12.95
N GLU A 54 -12.43 -6.22 -13.81
CA GLU A 54 -12.09 -7.52 -14.38
C GLU A 54 -11.15 -7.26 -15.58
N GLY A 55 -9.94 -7.83 -15.56
CA GLY A 55 -8.92 -7.72 -16.62
C GLY A 55 -7.70 -6.90 -16.17
N SER A 56 -6.46 -7.39 -16.12
CA SER A 56 -5.87 -8.56 -16.78
C SER A 56 -4.65 -9.04 -15.99
N LYS A 57 -4.56 -10.35 -15.77
CA LYS A 57 -3.30 -11.05 -15.53
C LYS A 57 -2.36 -10.72 -16.72
N PRO A 58 -1.13 -10.21 -16.52
CA PRO A 58 -0.17 -10.14 -17.62
C PRO A 58 0.29 -11.58 -17.91
N SER A 59 -0.43 -12.27 -18.80
CA SER A 59 0.07 -13.45 -19.49
C SER A 59 1.07 -12.98 -20.54
N GLY A 60 2.27 -12.63 -20.11
CA GLY A 60 3.40 -12.38 -21.01
C GLY A 60 4.11 -13.69 -21.34
N THR A 61 3.67 -14.37 -22.40
CA THR A 61 4.55 -15.26 -23.16
C THR A 61 5.17 -14.44 -24.28
N VAL A 62 6.49 -14.30 -24.31
CA VAL A 62 7.25 -13.97 -25.52
C VAL A 62 8.56 -14.75 -25.51
N VAL A 63 8.61 -15.74 -26.42
CA VAL A 63 9.69 -16.62 -26.95
C VAL A 63 10.65 -17.34 -25.99
#